data_AF-K1TGY1-F1
#
_entry.id   AF-K1TGY1-F1
#
_cell.length_a   1.000
_cell.length_b   1.000
_cell.length_c   1.000
_cell.angle_alpha   90.00
_cell.angle_beta   90.00
_cell.angle_gamma   90.00
#
_symmetry.space_group_name_H-M   'P 1'
#
loop_
_entity.id
_entity.type
_entity.pdbx_description
1 polymer ?
#
loop_
_entity_poly.entity_id
_entity_poly.type
_entity_poly.pdbx_seq_one_letter_code
_entity_poly.pdbx_strand_id
1 'polypeptide(L)'
;MRLITRSDFDGLACGALLLEAKVVDSWMFAHPKDIQDGLIPVTENDVLANVPFAPGCGLWFDHHSSEEERLKIKGHYKGESRISPSAARIIYEYYGGKERFPNFDDLMLAVDKVDSGHLTAEEILNPTGWIL
;
A
#
# COMPACT_ATOMS: atom_id res chain seq x y z
N MET A 1 5.87 0.75 14.25
CA MET A 1 5.68 1.97 13.43
C MET A 1 4.18 2.17 13.20
N ARG A 2 3.72 3.40 13.00
CA ARG A 2 2.31 3.67 12.64
C ARG A 2 2.14 3.62 11.13
N LEU A 3 1.16 2.86 10.64
CA LEU A 3 0.76 2.89 9.23
C LEU A 3 -0.14 4.09 8.96
N ILE A 4 0.13 4.84 7.90
CA ILE A 4 -0.77 5.84 7.32
C ILE A 4 -1.12 5.36 5.92
N THR A 5 -2.40 5.07 5.67
CA THR A 5 -2.87 4.50 4.41
C THR A 5 -4.29 4.93 4.09
N ARG A 6 -4.80 4.56 2.91
CA ARG A 6 -6.18 4.81 2.51
C ARG A 6 -7.13 3.81 3.17
N SER A 7 -8.39 4.21 3.37
CA SER A 7 -9.45 3.32 3.86
C SER A 7 -10.08 2.53 2.70
N ASP A 8 -9.27 1.83 1.92
CA ASP A 8 -9.69 0.96 0.82
C ASP A 8 -9.05 -0.43 0.94
N PHE A 9 -9.36 -1.32 0.00
CA PHE A 9 -8.93 -2.71 0.07
C PHE A 9 -7.40 -2.85 -0.02
N ASP A 10 -6.74 -2.05 -0.86
CA ASP A 10 -5.27 -2.03 -0.93
C ASP A 10 -4.63 -1.52 0.37
N GLY A 11 -5.17 -0.45 0.96
CA GLY A 11 -4.70 0.03 2.26
C GLY A 11 -4.87 -1.01 3.39
N LEU A 12 -5.99 -1.75 3.40
CA LEU A 12 -6.20 -2.87 4.32
C LEU A 12 -5.20 -4.00 4.11
N ALA A 13 -4.95 -4.40 2.85
CA ALA A 13 -3.97 -5.43 2.51
C ALA A 13 -2.54 -5.02 2.88
N CYS A 14 -2.17 -3.75 2.64
CA CYS A 14 -0.92 -3.16 3.12
C CYS A 14 -0.78 -3.31 4.63
N GLY A 15 -1.83 -2.99 5.38
CA GLY A 15 -1.88 -3.15 6.84
C GLY A 15 -1.68 -4.59 7.29
N ALA A 16 -2.37 -5.54 6.68
CA ALA A 16 -2.23 -6.96 6.99
C ALA A 16 -0.79 -7.46 6.77
N LEU A 17 -0.18 -7.12 5.64
CA LEU A 17 1.19 -7.51 5.30
C LEU A 17 2.22 -6.89 6.25
N LEU A 18 2.11 -5.59 6.54
CA LEU A 18 3.06 -4.89 7.41
C LEU A 18 2.94 -5.33 8.87
N LEU A 19 1.73 -5.69 9.31
CA LEU A 19 1.49 -6.26 10.64
C LEU A 19 2.14 -7.65 10.74
N GLU A 20 1.91 -8.53 9.76
CA GLU A 20 2.52 -9.87 9.69
C GLU A 20 4.05 -9.79 9.60
N ALA A 21 4.56 -8.80 8.85
CA ALA A 21 5.99 -8.52 8.76
C ALA A 21 6.58 -7.97 10.07
N LYS A 22 5.76 -7.63 11.07
CA LYS A 22 6.13 -6.99 12.35
C LYS A 22 6.78 -5.61 12.19
N VAL A 23 6.33 -4.86 11.20
CA VAL A 23 6.81 -3.50 10.90
C VAL A 23 5.94 -2.46 11.59
N VAL A 24 4.62 -2.70 11.59
CA VAL A 24 3.63 -1.78 12.17
C VAL A 24 2.87 -2.42 13.32
N ASP A 25 2.42 -1.57 14.25
CA ASP A 25 1.67 -1.93 15.46
C ASP A 25 0.46 -1.02 15.70
N SER A 26 0.29 0.01 14.86
CA SER A 26 -0.83 0.94 14.86
C SER A 26 -1.10 1.45 13.44
N TRP A 27 -2.31 1.96 13.20
CA TRP A 27 -2.71 2.45 11.88
C TRP A 27 -3.60 3.70 11.99
N MET A 28 -3.58 4.49 10.93
CA MET A 28 -4.42 5.66 10.70
C MET A 28 -4.86 5.64 9.23
N PHE A 29 -6.16 5.78 8.99
CA PHE A 29 -6.66 6.00 7.66
C PHE A 29 -6.67 7.49 7.33
N ALA A 30 -6.24 7.83 6.13
CA ALA A 30 -6.06 9.19 5.66
C ALA A 30 -6.52 9.32 4.21
N HIS A 31 -7.12 10.47 3.88
CA HIS A 31 -7.31 10.82 2.48
C HIS A 31 -5.98 11.36 1.91
N PRO A 32 -5.56 11.01 0.68
CA PRO A 32 -4.31 11.48 0.07
C PRO A 32 -4.11 13.00 0.15
N LYS A 33 -5.20 13.75 -0.03
CA LYS A 33 -5.21 15.21 0.06
C LYS A 33 -4.79 15.74 1.43
N ASP A 34 -5.20 15.08 2.52
CA ASP A 34 -4.88 15.56 3.88
C ASP A 34 -3.38 15.43 4.18
N ILE A 35 -2.71 14.47 3.54
CA ILE A 35 -1.25 14.29 3.61
C ILE A 35 -0.55 15.36 2.78
N GLN A 36 -1.02 15.60 1.55
CA GLN A 36 -0.48 16.63 0.66
C GLN A 36 -0.64 18.05 1.22
N ASP A 37 -1.76 18.33 1.87
CA ASP A 37 -2.04 19.60 2.53
C ASP A 37 -1.30 19.74 3.89
N GLY A 38 -0.59 18.70 4.35
CA GLY A 38 0.17 18.71 5.60
C GLY A 38 -0.69 18.70 6.87
N LEU A 39 -1.96 18.28 6.78
CA LEU A 39 -2.89 18.21 7.91
C LEU A 39 -2.59 17.03 8.84
N ILE A 40 -1.89 16.01 8.32
CA ILE A 40 -1.49 14.83 9.07
C ILE A 40 -0.01 14.94 9.41
N PRO A 41 0.37 14.96 10.70
CA PRO A 41 1.77 14.97 11.09
C PRO A 41 2.41 13.61 10.76
N VAL A 42 3.45 13.67 9.92
CA VAL A 42 4.27 12.53 9.49
C VAL A 42 5.65 12.61 10.15
N THR A 43 6.14 11.48 10.64
CA THR A 43 7.38 11.33 11.39
C THR A 43 8.15 10.09 10.93
N GLU A 44 9.38 9.94 11.40
CA GLU A 44 10.23 8.79 11.06
C GLU A 44 9.68 7.45 11.58
N ASN A 45 8.70 7.48 12.49
CA ASN A 45 8.02 6.29 12.99
C ASN A 45 6.77 5.93 12.16
N ASP A 46 6.55 6.60 11.02
CA ASP A 46 5.41 6.35 10.12
C ASP A 46 5.81 5.55 8.87
N VAL A 47 4.96 4.60 8.50
CA VAL A 47 4.97 3.92 7.21
C VAL A 47 3.83 4.50 6.39
N LEU A 48 4.12 5.07 5.22
CA LEU A 48 3.11 5.53 4.28
C LEU A 48 2.93 4.45 3.20
N ALA A 49 1.71 3.91 3.06
CA ALA A 49 1.40 2.91 2.03
C ALA A 49 0.14 3.31 1.27
N ASN A 50 0.17 3.21 -0.06
CA ASN A 50 -0.94 3.62 -0.93
C ASN A 50 -1.37 5.09 -0.72
N VAL A 51 -0.42 5.97 -0.40
CA VAL A 51 -0.64 7.41 -0.21
C VAL A 51 0.56 8.20 -0.72
N PRO A 52 0.39 9.49 -1.07
CA PRO A 52 1.49 10.33 -1.54
C PRO A 52 2.65 10.39 -0.55
N PHE A 53 3.86 10.50 -1.08
CA PHE A 53 5.05 10.69 -0.25
C PHE A 53 4.94 11.95 0.61
N ALA A 54 5.28 11.83 1.90
CA ALA A 54 5.48 12.95 2.80
C ALA A 54 6.90 12.93 3.38
N PRO A 55 7.66 14.04 3.30
CA PRO A 55 9.00 14.12 3.87
C PRO A 55 9.04 13.76 5.35
N GLY A 56 10.05 13.00 5.75
CA GLY A 56 10.25 12.59 7.14
C GLY A 56 9.61 11.25 7.52
N CYS A 57 8.82 10.62 6.63
CA CYS A 57 8.36 9.25 6.87
C CYS A 57 9.53 8.25 7.00
N GLY A 58 9.33 7.19 7.79
CA GLY A 58 10.34 6.15 7.96
C GLY A 58 10.39 5.16 6.82
N LEU A 59 9.24 4.79 6.26
CA LEU A 59 9.08 3.95 5.07
C LEU A 59 7.96 4.49 4.18
N TRP A 60 8.09 4.28 2.87
CA TRP A 60 7.09 4.64 1.88
C TRP A 60 6.94 3.55 0.82
N PHE A 61 5.70 3.15 0.56
CA PHE A 61 5.31 2.19 -0.46
C PHE A 61 4.19 2.77 -1.33
N ASP A 62 4.43 2.88 -2.63
CA ASP A 62 3.46 3.47 -3.56
C ASP A 62 3.59 2.92 -4.98
N HIS A 63 2.45 2.82 -5.67
CA HIS A 63 2.37 2.36 -7.05
C HIS A 63 1.76 3.41 -8.01
N HIS A 64 1.26 4.54 -7.49
CA HIS A 64 0.64 5.60 -8.28
C HIS A 64 1.64 6.57 -8.91
N SER A 65 2.76 6.83 -8.23
CA SER A 65 3.73 7.86 -8.65
C SER A 65 4.20 7.63 -10.08
N SER A 66 4.38 8.71 -10.83
CA SER A 66 5.07 8.67 -12.11
C SER A 66 6.58 8.44 -11.92
N GLU A 67 7.28 7.99 -12.97
CA GLU A 67 8.75 7.91 -12.96
C GLU A 67 9.39 9.28 -12.69
N GLU A 68 8.83 10.36 -13.23
CA GLU A 68 9.34 11.70 -13.02
C GLU A 68 9.24 12.13 -11.54
N GLU A 69 8.08 11.88 -10.91
CA GLU A 69 7.90 12.14 -9.48
C GLU A 69 8.85 11.31 -8.63
N ARG A 70 8.99 10.01 -8.93
CA ARG A 70 9.96 9.13 -8.26
C ARG A 70 11.38 9.66 -8.37
N LEU A 71 11.80 10.12 -9.54
CA LEU A 71 13.15 10.66 -9.75
C LEU A 71 13.39 11.93 -8.93
N LYS A 72 12.38 12.80 -8.77
CA LYS A 72 12.47 14.02 -7.95
C LYS A 72 12.67 13.73 -6.46
N ILE A 73 12.16 12.61 -5.97
CA ILE A 73 12.25 12.20 -4.55
C ILE A 73 13.18 11.00 -4.31
N LYS A 74 13.94 10.59 -5.33
CA LYS A 74 14.85 9.45 -5.23
C LYS A 74 15.90 9.69 -4.14
N GLY A 75 16.05 8.73 -3.24
CA GLY A 75 16.97 8.84 -2.09
C GLY A 75 16.41 9.62 -0.89
N HIS A 76 15.20 10.19 -1.00
CA HIS A 76 14.52 10.87 0.10
C HIS A 76 13.60 9.95 0.91
N TYR A 77 13.45 8.69 0.50
CA TYR A 77 12.61 7.71 1.18
C TYR A 77 13.31 6.35 1.31
N LYS A 78 12.88 5.57 2.30
CA LYS A 78 13.14 4.12 2.39
C LYS A 78 11.86 3.39 2.03
N GLY A 79 11.98 2.15 1.56
CA GLY A 79 10.86 1.41 0.98
C GLY A 79 10.97 1.38 -0.53
N GLU A 80 9.84 1.28 -1.23
CA GLU A 80 9.84 1.09 -2.66
C GLU A 80 8.61 1.68 -3.34
N SER A 81 8.82 2.36 -4.47
CA SER A 81 7.75 2.75 -5.38
C SER A 81 8.06 2.27 -6.79
N ARG A 82 7.08 1.62 -7.42
CA ARG A 82 7.15 1.16 -8.82
C ARG A 82 5.74 0.96 -9.37
N ILE A 83 5.61 0.88 -10.70
CA ILE A 83 4.34 0.46 -11.31
C ILE A 83 4.04 -0.97 -10.86
N SER A 84 2.87 -1.16 -10.27
CA SER A 84 2.40 -2.43 -9.71
C SER A 84 0.87 -2.42 -9.67
N PRO A 85 0.19 -3.58 -9.73
CA PRO A 85 -1.27 -3.64 -9.64
C PRO A 85 -1.84 -3.10 -8.31
N SER A 86 -1.04 -3.04 -7.24
CA SER A 86 -1.42 -2.53 -5.92
C SER A 86 -0.17 -2.12 -5.12
N ALA A 87 -0.31 -1.28 -4.09
CA ALA A 87 0.79 -1.03 -3.15
C ALA A 87 1.06 -2.26 -2.26
N ALA A 88 0.03 -3.05 -1.95
CA ALA A 88 0.18 -4.32 -1.24
C ALA A 88 1.11 -5.30 -1.97
N ARG A 89 1.05 -5.35 -3.30
CA ARG A 89 1.97 -6.17 -4.12
C ARG A 89 3.42 -5.76 -3.91
N ILE A 90 3.67 -4.46 -3.85
CA ILE A 90 5.01 -3.93 -3.58
C ILE A 90 5.52 -4.42 -2.23
N ILE A 91 4.71 -4.25 -1.18
CA ILE A 91 5.07 -4.67 0.19
C ILE A 91 5.29 -6.19 0.26
N TYR A 92 4.39 -6.97 -0.35
CA TYR A 92 4.48 -8.42 -0.39
C TYR A 92 5.82 -8.87 -0.97
N GLU A 93 6.22 -8.34 -2.13
CA GLU A 93 7.49 -8.69 -2.78
C GLU A 93 8.70 -8.14 -2.01
N TYR A 94 8.62 -6.91 -1.50
CA TYR A 94 9.70 -6.26 -0.74
C TYR A 94 10.13 -7.08 0.49
N TYR A 95 9.18 -7.73 1.17
CA TYR A 95 9.45 -8.52 2.37
C TYR A 95 9.65 -10.02 2.12
N GLY A 96 9.74 -10.47 0.86
CA GLY A 96 10.10 -11.86 0.52
C GLY A 96 8.95 -12.73 0.00
N GLY A 97 7.80 -12.13 -0.33
CA GLY A 97 6.70 -12.77 -1.02
C GLY A 97 6.21 -14.06 -0.34
N LYS A 98 6.07 -15.13 -1.12
CA LYS A 98 5.45 -16.39 -0.66
C LYS A 98 6.18 -17.03 0.51
N GLU A 99 7.50 -16.90 0.55
CA GLU A 99 8.31 -17.43 1.65
C GLU A 99 7.99 -16.72 2.97
N ARG A 100 7.72 -15.42 2.92
CA ARG A 100 7.37 -14.62 4.08
C ARG A 100 5.88 -14.71 4.44
N PHE A 101 5.01 -14.78 3.43
CA PHE A 101 3.56 -14.69 3.57
C PHE A 101 2.86 -15.92 2.95
N PRO A 102 3.07 -17.13 3.51
CA PRO A 102 2.61 -18.37 2.88
C PRO A 102 1.09 -18.52 2.76
N ASN A 103 0.31 -17.71 3.48
CA ASN A 103 -1.16 -17.79 3.53
C ASN A 103 -1.86 -16.58 2.90
N PHE A 104 -1.14 -15.75 2.13
CA PHE A 104 -1.67 -14.48 1.60
C PHE A 104 -2.05 -14.54 0.12
N ASP A 105 -1.89 -15.67 -0.57
CA ASP A 105 -2.10 -15.78 -2.02
C ASP A 105 -3.47 -15.29 -2.47
N ASP A 106 -4.54 -15.73 -1.80
CA ASP A 106 -5.91 -15.35 -2.15
C ASP A 106 -6.16 -13.85 -1.94
N LEU A 107 -5.64 -13.28 -0.85
CA LEU A 107 -5.70 -11.85 -0.59
C LEU A 107 -4.95 -11.09 -1.68
N MET A 108 -3.74 -11.54 -2.02
CA MET A 108 -2.87 -10.90 -3.00
C MET A 108 -3.45 -10.95 -4.42
N LEU A 109 -4.10 -12.06 -4.78
CA LEU A 109 -4.80 -12.16 -6.06
C LEU A 109 -5.99 -11.20 -6.13
N ALA A 110 -6.76 -11.09 -5.03
CA ALA A 110 -7.94 -10.25 -4.99
C ALA A 110 -7.59 -8.75 -5.00
N VAL A 111 -6.64 -8.32 -4.15
CA VAL A 111 -6.26 -6.90 -4.06
C VAL A 111 -5.69 -6.38 -5.38
N ASP A 112 -4.87 -7.18 -6.07
CA ASP A 112 -4.31 -6.81 -7.36
C ASP A 112 -5.38 -6.61 -8.43
N LYS A 113 -6.40 -7.48 -8.46
CA LYS A 113 -7.52 -7.33 -9.39
C LYS A 113 -8.36 -6.09 -9.09
N VAL A 114 -8.73 -5.91 -7.82
CA VAL A 114 -9.63 -4.82 -7.40
C VAL A 114 -8.97 -3.46 -7.63
N ASP A 115 -7.71 -3.31 -7.22
CA ASP A 115 -7.04 -2.01 -7.26
C ASP A 115 -6.58 -1.61 -8.68
N SER A 116 -6.18 -2.58 -9.51
CA SER A 116 -5.90 -2.33 -10.93
C SER A 116 -7.15 -2.24 -11.81
N GLY A 117 -8.33 -2.51 -11.27
CA GLY A 117 -9.59 -2.57 -12.02
C GLY A 117 -9.66 -3.74 -13.01
N HIS A 118 -8.82 -4.76 -12.86
CA HIS A 118 -8.77 -5.94 -13.72
C HIS A 118 -9.83 -6.99 -13.32
N LEU A 119 -11.10 -6.57 -13.34
CA LEU A 119 -12.26 -7.38 -13.01
C LEU A 119 -13.07 -7.70 -14.27
N THR A 120 -13.62 -8.91 -14.34
CA THR A 120 -14.59 -9.29 -15.36
C THR A 120 -15.98 -8.72 -15.06
N ALA A 121 -16.83 -8.60 -16.07
CA ALA A 121 -18.22 -8.17 -15.87
C ALA A 121 -18.97 -9.10 -14.90
N GLU A 122 -18.67 -10.41 -14.92
CA GLU A 122 -19.27 -11.38 -14.01
C GLU A 122 -18.84 -11.15 -12.56
N GLU A 123 -17.55 -10.92 -12.31
CA GLU A 123 -17.03 -10.60 -10.96
C GLU A 123 -17.64 -9.31 -10.41
N ILE A 124 -17.94 -8.33 -11.28
CA ILE A 124 -18.59 -7.07 -10.89
C ILE A 124 -20.09 -7.27 -10.61
N LEU A 125 -20.79 -8.03 -11.46
CA LEU A 125 -22.25 -8.21 -11.36
C LEU A 125 -22.65 -9.23 -10.28
N ASN A 126 -21.81 -10.23 -10.01
CA ASN A 126 -22.05 -11.31 -9.06
C ASN A 126 -20.83 -11.49 -8.12
N PRO A 127 -20.50 -10.47 -7.30
CA PRO A 127 -19.27 -10.51 -6.51
C PRO A 127 -19.37 -11.53 -5.36
N THR A 128 -18.25 -12.17 -5.04
CA THR A 128 -18.15 -13.18 -3.97
C THR A 128 -16.78 -13.14 -3.30
N GLY A 129 -16.68 -13.69 -2.08
CA GLY A 129 -15.42 -13.80 -1.36
C GLY A 129 -14.77 -12.43 -1.13
N TRP A 130 -13.52 -12.27 -1.56
CA TRP A 130 -12.76 -11.02 -1.42
C TRP A 130 -13.22 -9.88 -2.35
N ILE A 131 -13.95 -10.19 -3.42
CA ILE A 131 -14.45 -9.20 -4.39
C ILE A 131 -15.85 -8.69 -4.00
N LEU A 132 -16.49 -9.29 -2.97
CA LEU A 132 -17.80 -8.92 -2.42
C LEU A 132 -17.82 -7.53 -1.77
#